data_AF-A0A7V9UE99-F1
#
_entry.id   AF-A0A7V9UE99-F1
#
_cell.length_a   1.000
_cell.length_b   1.000
_cell.length_c   1.000
_cell.angle_alpha   90.00
_cell.angle_beta   90.00
_cell.angle_gamma   90.00
#
_symmetry.space_group_name_H-M   'P 1'
#
loop_
_entity.id
_entity.type
_entity.pdbx_description
1 polymer ?
#
loop_
_entity_poly.entity_id
_entity_poly.type
_entity_poly.pdbx_seq_one_letter_code
_entity_poly.pdbx_strand_id
1 'polypeptide(L)'
;MRVEQLYPFPAEQLAAIFERYPDATEVVWVQEEPENMGAWHFVGERIRQLLPDRMRLSGVSRFESGSPATGSHAIHDQEQQALLEQGIGL
;
A
#
# COMPACT_ATOMS: atom_id res chain seq x y z
N MET A 1 -0.44 8.69 4.44
CA MET A 1 1.00 9.07 4.45
C MET A 1 1.63 8.66 3.12
N ARG A 2 2.74 9.27 2.69
CA ARG A 2 3.45 8.90 1.46
C ARG A 2 4.84 8.36 1.78
N VAL A 3 5.29 7.40 0.97
CA VAL A 3 6.66 6.87 1.00
C VAL A 3 7.36 7.32 -0.28
N GLU A 4 8.13 8.40 -0.20
CA GLU A 4 8.80 9.01 -1.36
C GLU A 4 10.00 8.21 -1.87
N GLN A 5 10.59 7.39 -1.00
CA GLN A 5 11.78 6.60 -1.31
C GLN A 5 11.47 5.13 -1.06
N LEU A 6 11.43 4.34 -2.12
CA LEU A 6 11.32 2.89 -2.01
C LEU A 6 12.70 2.24 -1.84
N TYR A 7 13.73 2.79 -2.49
CA TYR A 7 15.10 2.28 -2.43
C TYR A 7 16.14 3.42 -2.40
N PRO A 8 17.19 3.35 -1.56
CA PRO A 8 17.37 2.40 -0.45
C PRO A 8 16.20 2.43 0.54
N PHE A 9 15.83 1.28 1.12
CA PHE A 9 14.61 1.20 1.93
C PHE A 9 14.72 2.03 3.23
N PRO A 10 13.81 3.00 3.48
CA PRO A 10 13.93 3.97 4.57
C PRO A 10 13.40 3.41 5.91
N ALA A 11 14.05 2.37 6.43
CA ALA A 11 13.57 1.63 7.59
C ALA A 11 13.44 2.48 8.86
N GLU A 12 14.45 3.29 9.17
CA GLU A 12 14.47 4.12 10.38
C GLU A 12 13.36 5.18 10.37
N GLN A 13 13.14 5.82 9.21
CA GLN A 13 12.11 6.84 9.05
C GLN A 13 10.71 6.24 9.20
N LEU A 14 10.47 5.07 8.59
CA LEU A 14 9.18 4.38 8.68
C LEU A 14 8.89 3.91 10.12
N ALA A 15 9.87 3.32 10.80
CA ALA A 15 9.70 2.91 12.20
C ALA A 15 9.35 4.10 13.11
N ALA A 16 10.06 5.22 12.96
CA ALA A 16 9.76 6.44 13.70
C ALA A 16 8.37 7.01 13.41
N ILE A 17 7.88 6.84 12.17
CA ILE A 17 6.53 7.24 11.78
C ILE A 17 5.47 6.38 12.48
N PHE A 18 5.63 5.05 12.52
CA PHE A 18 4.65 4.16 13.15
C PHE A 18 4.46 4.48 14.65
N GLU A 19 5.52 4.86 15.35
CA GLU A 19 5.43 5.26 16.76
C GLU A 19 4.69 6.58 17.01
N ARG A 20 4.50 7.41 15.97
CA ARG A 20 3.69 8.64 16.09
C ARG A 20 2.18 8.37 16.16
N TYR A 21 1.74 7.15 15.89
CA TYR A 21 0.35 6.73 15.93
C TYR A 21 0.15 5.60 16.95
N PRO A 22 0.16 5.89 18.26
CA PRO A 22 0.12 4.87 19.30
C PRO A 22 -1.18 4.04 19.27
N ASP A 23 -2.30 4.66 18.92
CA ASP A 23 -3.62 4.03 18.90
C ASP A 23 -3.94 3.31 17.58
N ALA A 24 -3.07 3.41 16.57
CA ALA A 24 -3.30 2.74 15.30
C ALA A 24 -3.09 1.22 15.43
N THR A 25 -4.03 0.44 14.90
CA THR A 25 -3.99 -1.04 14.89
C THR A 25 -3.81 -1.62 13.49
N GLU A 26 -3.90 -0.79 12.45
CA GLU A 26 -3.80 -1.20 11.06
C GLU A 26 -3.01 -0.17 10.26
N VAL A 27 -2.15 -0.68 9.37
CA VAL A 27 -1.46 0.07 8.34
C VAL A 27 -1.87 -0.55 7.01
N VAL A 28 -2.36 0.28 6.09
CA VAL A 28 -2.74 -0.12 4.74
C VAL A 28 -1.73 0.43 3.76
N TRP A 29 -1.07 -0.43 2.98
CA TRP A 29 -0.30 -0.02 1.81
C TRP A 29 -1.26 0.14 0.63
N VAL A 30 -1.40 1.35 0.11
CA VAL A 30 -2.28 1.64 -1.04
C VAL A 30 -1.42 1.92 -2.26
N GLN A 31 -1.68 1.22 -3.36
CA GLN A 31 -1.02 1.45 -4.65
C GLN A 31 -2.01 1.32 -5.81
N GLU A 32 -1.78 2.03 -6.91
CA GLU A 32 -2.64 1.93 -8.09
C GLU A 32 -2.27 0.72 -8.96
N GLU A 33 -1.03 0.27 -8.90
CA GLU A 33 -0.54 -0.86 -9.67
C GLU A 33 -1.25 -2.16 -9.26
N PRO A 34 -1.42 -3.13 -10.18
CA PRO A 34 -1.86 -4.48 -9.84
C PRO A 34 -1.06 -5.08 -8.68
N GLU A 35 -1.67 -5.97 -7.89
CA GLU A 35 -1.04 -6.57 -6.70
C GLU A 35 0.31 -7.25 -7.01
N ASN A 36 0.38 -7.93 -8.15
CA ASN A 36 1.58 -8.60 -8.65
C ASN A 36 2.63 -7.64 -9.25
N MET A 37 2.35 -6.33 -9.21
CA MET A 37 3.18 -5.24 -9.72
C MET A 37 3.41 -4.17 -8.64
N GLY A 38 4.08 -3.08 -9.02
CA GLY A 38 4.35 -1.98 -8.12
C GLY A 38 5.31 -2.37 -6.99
N ALA A 39 5.12 -1.75 -5.83
CA ALA A 39 6.05 -1.85 -4.73
C ALA A 39 5.68 -2.93 -3.70
N TRP A 40 4.44 -3.41 -3.70
CA TRP A 40 3.87 -4.27 -2.66
C TRP A 40 4.78 -5.43 -2.25
N HIS A 41 5.23 -6.25 -3.20
CA HIS A 41 6.10 -7.39 -2.93
C HIS A 41 7.51 -6.99 -2.43
N PHE A 42 7.98 -5.78 -2.74
CA PHE A 42 9.24 -5.27 -2.25
C PHE A 42 9.11 -4.67 -0.83
N VAL A 43 8.11 -3.83 -0.58
CA VAL A 43 7.97 -3.10 0.70
C VAL A 43 7.24 -3.90 1.77
N GLY A 44 6.30 -4.76 1.40
CA GLY A 44 5.35 -5.36 2.34
C GLY A 44 6.03 -6.13 3.46
N GLU A 45 6.96 -7.01 3.13
CA GLU A 45 7.69 -7.78 4.14
C GLU A 45 8.62 -6.91 4.99
N ARG A 46 9.24 -5.89 4.39
CA ARG A 46 10.11 -4.97 5.11
C ARG A 46 9.33 -4.09 6.09
N ILE A 47 8.12 -3.66 5.72
CA ILE A 47 7.23 -2.94 6.62
C ILE A 47 6.78 -3.85 7.76
N ARG A 48 6.41 -5.11 7.50
CA ARG A 48 6.01 -6.05 8.56
C ARG A 48 7.09 -6.21 9.64
N GLN A 49 8.36 -6.23 9.27
CA GLN A 49 9.47 -6.33 10.21
C GLN A 49 9.69 -5.08 11.07
N LEU A 50 9.12 -3.93 10.67
CA LEU A 50 9.23 -2.65 11.38
C LEU A 50 7.97 -2.29 12.15
N LEU A 51 6.85 -2.96 11.87
CA LEU A 51 5.59 -2.65 12.54
C LEU A 51 5.64 -3.09 13.99
N PRO A 52 5.17 -2.25 14.93
CA PRO A 52 4.96 -2.69 16.29
C PRO A 52 3.90 -3.80 16.34
N ASP A 53 4.00 -4.74 17.28
CA ASP A 53 3.10 -5.90 17.40
C ASP A 53 1.59 -5.56 17.47
N ARG A 54 1.26 -4.33 17.87
CA ARG A 54 -0.13 -3.82 17.90
C ARG A 54 -0.73 -3.54 16.53
N MET A 55 0.11 -3.40 15.50
CA MET A 55 -0.28 -3.03 14.14
C MET A 55 -0.22 -4.22 13.20
N ARG A 56 -1.21 -4.32 12.31
CA ARG A 56 -1.18 -5.27 11.17
C ARG A 56 -1.01 -4.52 9.86
N LEU A 57 -0.33 -5.16 8.90
CA LEU A 57 -0.20 -4.67 7.52
C LEU A 57 -1.22 -5.34 6.61
N SER A 58 -1.99 -4.55 5.88
CA SER A 58 -2.81 -4.99 4.74
C SER A 58 -2.41 -4.19 3.48
N GLY A 59 -2.82 -4.67 2.31
CA GLY A 59 -2.55 -4.05 1.02
C GLY A 59 -3.86 -3.79 0.27
N VAL A 60 -3.94 -2.65 -0.41
CA VAL A 60 -5.02 -2.30 -1.34
C VAL A 60 -4.36 -1.94 -2.67
N SER A 61 -4.77 -2.64 -3.72
CA SER A 61 -4.22 -2.53 -5.08
C SER A 61 -5.28 -2.91 -6.10
N ARG A 62 -5.00 -2.65 -7.39
CA ARG A 62 -5.79 -3.26 -8.46
C ARG A 62 -5.57 -4.78 -8.45
N PHE A 63 -6.52 -5.54 -8.98
CA PHE A 63 -6.38 -6.99 -9.12
C PHE A 63 -5.16 -7.34 -9.97
N GLU A 64 -4.54 -8.49 -9.67
CA GLU A 64 -3.44 -9.01 -10.46
C GLU A 64 -3.81 -9.12 -11.94
N SER A 65 -2.86 -8.77 -12.80
CA SER A 65 -3.07 -8.84 -14.24
C SER A 65 -1.75 -9.00 -15.00
N GLY A 66 -1.86 -9.40 -16.26
CA GLY A 66 -0.71 -9.50 -17.17
C GLY A 66 -0.29 -8.17 -17.79
N SER A 67 -1.12 -7.12 -17.66
CA SER A 67 -0.86 -5.78 -18.20
C SER A 67 -0.82 -4.74 -17.08
N PRO A 68 -0.06 -3.63 -17.21
CA PRO A 68 0.04 -2.63 -16.14
C PRO A 68 -1.28 -1.91 -15.81
N ALA A 69 -2.19 -1.85 -16.79
CA ALA A 69 -3.52 -1.26 -16.65
C ALA A 69 -4.48 -1.87 -17.68
N THR A 70 -5.77 -1.66 -17.46
CA THR A 70 -6.80 -1.89 -18.48
C THR A 70 -6.63 -0.92 -19.66
N GLY A 71 -6.98 -1.38 -20.88
CA GLY A 71 -7.00 -0.53 -22.07
C GLY A 71 -8.25 0.34 -22.22
N SER A 72 -9.25 0.16 -21.33
CA SER A 72 -10.51 0.92 -21.36
C SER A 72 -10.51 2.00 -20.28
N HIS A 73 -10.67 3.26 -20.69
CA HIS A 73 -10.78 4.39 -19.76
C HIS A 73 -11.94 4.21 -18.77
N ALA A 74 -13.08 3.70 -19.23
CA ALA A 74 -14.24 3.50 -18.35
C ALA A 74 -13.97 2.45 -17.27
N ILE A 75 -13.23 1.38 -17.59
CA ILE A 75 -12.84 0.37 -16.60
C ILE A 75 -11.78 0.94 -15.66
N HIS A 76 -10.85 1.75 -16.18
CA HIS A 76 -9.82 2.39 -15.37
C HIS A 76 -10.43 3.30 -14.30
N ASP A 77 -11.43 4.11 -14.66
CA ASP A 77 -12.13 4.98 -13.70
C ASP A 77 -12.85 4.18 -12.63
N GLN A 78 -13.48 3.05 -13.00
CA GLN A 78 -14.14 2.14 -12.07
C GLN A 78 -13.15 1.49 -11.09
N GLU A 79 -12.01 0.99 -11.61
CA GLU A 79 -10.94 0.43 -10.79
C GLU A 79 -10.38 1.47 -9.83
N GLN A 80 -10.22 2.72 -10.28
CA GLN A 80 -9.74 3.81 -9.43
C GLN A 80 -10.72 4.14 -8.31
N GLN A 81 -12.01 4.19 -8.60
CA GLN A 81 -13.03 4.42 -7.57
C GLN A 81 -13.04 3.29 -6.53
N ALA A 82 -13.03 2.03 -6.99
CA ALA A 82 -13.00 0.87 -6.10
C ALA A 82 -11.74 0.85 -5.21
N LEU A 83 -10.58 1.27 -5.74
CA LEU A 83 -9.34 1.40 -4.98
C LEU A 83 -9.47 2.43 -3.85
N LEU A 84 -10.07 3.59 -4.14
CA LEU A 84 -10.24 4.66 -3.15
C LEU A 84 -11.23 4.27 -2.05
N GLU A 85 -12.33 3.61 -2.41
CA GLU A 85 -13.31 3.06 -1.45
C GLU A 85 -12.64 2.07 -0.50
N GLN A 86 -11.89 1.10 -1.04
CA GLN A 86 -11.16 0.11 -0.25
C GLN A 86 -10.05 0.72 0.62
N GLY A 87 -9.30 1.69 0.07
CA GLY A 87 -8.14 2.27 0.75
C GLY A 87 -8.50 3.24 1.88
N ILE A 88 -9.68 3.85 1.83
CA ILE A 88 -10.16 4.84 2.81
C ILE A 88 -11.25 4.24 3.73
N GLY A 89 -11.81 3.08 3.37
CA GLY A 89 -12.90 2.43 4.12
C GLY A 89 -14.24 3.16 3.97
N LEU A 90 -14.49 3.75 2.79
CA LEU A 90 -15.77 4.40 2.45
C LEU A 90 -16.72 3.43 1.75
#